data_AF-A0A9D1YYE8-F1
#
_entry.id   AF-A0A9D1YYE8-F1
#
_cell.length_a   1.000
_cell.length_b   1.000
_cell.length_c   1.000
_cell.angle_alpha   90.00
_cell.angle_beta   90.00
_cell.angle_gamma   90.00
#
_symmetry.space_group_name_H-M   'P 1'
#
loop_
_entity.id
_entity.type
_entity.pdbx_description
1 polymer ?
#
loop_
_entity_poly.entity_id
_entity_poly.type
_entity_poly.pdbx_seq_one_letter_code
_entity_poly.pdbx_strand_id
1 'polypeptide(L)'
;MDDRKDDRKDDRRIFPCNQRSHNFYYDYERLNFVLRASGLSHLDFIRHIGCDFNTFMKVRHGLLPFDIELVRRIHARYPQIDLEWLLCGPAIRL
;
A
#
# COMPACT_ATOMS: atom_id res chain seq x y z
N MET A 1 33.20 -10.41 -9.90
CA MET A 1 32.55 -9.31 -9.16
C MET A 1 31.06 -9.57 -9.26
N ASP A 2 30.45 -9.94 -8.15
CA ASP A 2 29.06 -10.38 -8.02
C ASP A 2 28.06 -9.45 -8.69
N ASP A 3 27.42 -9.94 -9.75
CA ASP A 3 26.11 -9.51 -10.22
C ASP A 3 25.08 -9.82 -9.12
N ARG A 4 24.86 -8.87 -8.20
CA ARG A 4 23.65 -8.90 -7.36
C ARG A 4 22.45 -8.75 -8.29
N LYS A 5 21.85 -9.89 -8.66
CA LYS A 5 20.49 -9.90 -9.20
C LYS A 5 19.58 -9.27 -8.15
N ASP A 6 19.12 -8.07 -8.48
CA ASP A 6 18.04 -7.39 -7.78
C ASP A 6 16.75 -8.18 -8.04
N ASP A 7 16.55 -9.24 -7.25
CA ASP A 7 15.32 -10.04 -7.18
C ASP A 7 14.17 -9.24 -6.54
N ARG A 8 13.94 -8.01 -7.02
CA ARG A 8 12.67 -7.32 -6.80
C ARG A 8 11.60 -8.13 -7.50
N LYS A 9 10.97 -9.03 -6.73
CA LYS A 9 9.81 -9.82 -7.15
C LYS A 9 8.87 -8.94 -7.96
N ASP A 10 8.61 -9.38 -9.18
CA ASP A 10 7.71 -8.71 -10.12
C ASP A 10 6.26 -8.88 -9.64
N ASP A 11 5.90 -8.16 -8.57
CA ASP A 11 4.59 -8.17 -7.94
C ASP A 11 3.48 -7.64 -8.86
N ARG A 12 3.87 -7.08 -10.03
CA ARG A 12 2.98 -6.68 -11.13
C ARG A 12 2.11 -7.81 -11.68
N ARG A 13 2.42 -9.08 -11.38
CA ARG A 13 1.62 -10.24 -11.82
C ARG A 13 0.48 -10.63 -10.88
N ILE A 14 0.42 -10.07 -9.66
CA ILE A 14 -0.56 -10.50 -8.65
C ILE A 14 -1.85 -9.69 -8.75
N PHE A 15 -1.79 -8.46 -9.24
CA PHE A 15 -2.97 -7.63 -9.52
C PHE A 15 -2.77 -6.87 -10.82
N PRO A 16 -3.56 -7.14 -11.87
CA PRO A 16 -3.55 -6.29 -13.04
C PRO A 16 -4.22 -4.98 -12.64
N CYS A 17 -3.45 -4.03 -12.08
CA CYS A 17 -3.83 -2.62 -12.12
C CYS A 17 -4.17 -2.36 -13.58
N ASN A 18 -5.46 -2.25 -13.89
CA ASN A 18 -6.02 -2.52 -15.22
C ASN A 18 -5.28 -1.73 -16.33
N GLN A 19 -4.23 -2.33 -16.91
CA GLN A 19 -3.25 -1.68 -17.81
C GLN A 19 -2.51 -0.43 -17.24
N ARG A 20 -2.54 -0.19 -15.92
CA ARG A 20 -1.90 0.96 -15.26
C ARG A 20 -0.60 0.54 -14.59
N SER A 21 0.47 1.30 -14.82
CA SER A 21 1.66 1.23 -13.98
C SER A 21 1.30 1.67 -12.55
N HIS A 22 1.55 0.83 -11.54
CA HIS A 22 1.43 1.21 -10.13
C HIS A 22 2.25 2.48 -9.90
N ASN A 23 1.58 3.60 -9.60
CA ASN A 23 2.27 4.84 -9.28
C ASN A 23 2.50 4.92 -7.77
N PHE A 24 3.69 4.49 -7.34
CA PHE A 24 4.10 4.46 -5.93
C PHE A 24 4.11 5.84 -5.28
N TYR A 25 4.13 6.93 -6.07
CA TYR A 25 4.06 8.30 -5.57
C TYR A 25 2.80 8.55 -4.71
N TYR A 26 1.71 7.84 -4.99
CA TYR A 26 0.42 8.05 -4.31
C TYR A 26 0.13 7.05 -3.18
N ASP A 27 1.05 6.13 -2.89
CA ASP A 27 0.87 5.13 -1.82
C ASP A 27 0.71 5.80 -0.45
N TYR A 28 1.47 6.86 -0.18
CA TYR A 28 1.36 7.61 1.07
C TYR A 28 0.01 8.33 1.22
N GLU A 29 -0.57 8.83 0.12
CA GLU A 29 -1.88 9.49 0.13
C GLU A 29 -2.98 8.49 0.44
N ARG A 30 -2.92 7.30 -0.18
CA ARG A 30 -3.85 6.21 0.09
C ARG A 30 -3.74 5.74 1.54
N LEU A 31 -2.52 5.53 2.05
CA LEU A 31 -2.32 5.17 3.45
C LEU A 31 -2.85 6.24 4.42
N ASN A 32 -2.62 7.51 4.12
CA ASN A 32 -3.14 8.62 4.92
C ASN A 32 -4.68 8.71 4.85
N PHE A 33 -5.28 8.41 3.71
CA PHE A 33 -6.74 8.35 3.58
C PHE A 33 -7.34 7.29 4.50
N VAL A 34 -6.81 6.05 4.46
CA VAL A 34 -7.28 4.95 5.30
C VAL A 34 -7.09 5.29 6.79
N LEU A 35 -5.94 5.85 7.16
CA LEU A 35 -5.67 6.29 8.53
C LEU A 35 -6.71 7.33 8.98
N ARG A 36 -6.98 8.36 8.18
CA ARG A 36 -8.00 9.37 8.51
C ARG A 36 -9.39 8.75 8.62
N ALA A 37 -9.76 7.86 7.69
CA ALA A 37 -11.05 7.19 7.69
C ALA A 37 -11.25 6.28 8.91
N SER A 38 -10.16 5.72 9.47
CA SER A 38 -10.23 4.90 10.68
C SER A 38 -10.54 5.70 11.96
N GLY A 39 -10.23 7.00 11.98
CA GLY A 39 -10.31 7.82 13.18
C GLY A 39 -9.30 7.46 14.28
N LEU A 40 -8.35 6.57 14.00
CA LEU A 40 -7.35 6.09 14.98
C LEU A 40 -6.09 6.95 14.98
N SER A 41 -5.38 6.94 16.11
CA SER A 41 -4.00 7.42 16.17
C SER A 41 -3.09 6.56 15.28
N HIS A 42 -1.91 7.07 14.90
CA HIS A 42 -0.95 6.29 14.11
C HIS A 42 -0.61 4.95 14.77
N LEU A 43 -0.31 4.97 16.07
CA LEU A 43 0.10 3.77 16.81
C LEU A 43 -1.05 2.75 16.90
N ASP A 44 -2.26 3.22 17.17
CA ASP A 44 -3.43 2.33 17.26
C ASP A 44 -3.80 1.75 15.90
N PHE A 45 -3.71 2.55 14.84
CA PHE A 45 -3.91 2.07 13.48
C PHE A 45 -2.92 0.97 13.11
N ILE A 46 -1.62 1.20 13.35
CA ILE A 46 -0.54 0.24 13.06
C ILE A 46 -0.78 -1.08 13.79
N ARG A 47 -1.14 -1.01 15.08
CA ARG A 47 -1.51 -2.18 15.90
C ARG A 47 -2.76 -2.88 15.35
N HIS A 48 -3.77 -2.11 14.97
CA HIS A 48 -5.05 -2.62 14.48
C HIS A 48 -4.91 -3.41 13.18
N ILE A 49 -4.11 -2.92 12.23
CA ILE A 49 -3.83 -3.62 10.97
C ILE A 49 -2.72 -4.68 11.11
N GLY A 50 -2.01 -4.73 12.24
CA GLY A 50 -0.90 -5.66 12.46
C GLY A 50 0.30 -5.38 11.54
N CYS A 51 0.66 -4.12 11.36
CA CYS A 51 1.84 -3.71 10.59
C CYS A 51 3.01 -3.36 11.54
N ASP A 52 4.25 -3.51 11.06
CA ASP A 52 5.43 -3.00 11.76
C ASP A 52 5.51 -1.47 11.63
N PHE A 53 5.87 -0.78 12.71
CA PHE A 53 5.92 0.69 12.76
C PHE A 53 6.91 1.26 11.74
N ASN A 54 8.09 0.67 11.61
CA ASN A 54 9.12 1.15 10.70
C ASN A 54 8.66 1.00 9.23
N THR A 55 8.03 -0.13 8.92
CA THR A 55 7.43 -0.38 7.59
C THR A 55 6.35 0.66 7.28
N PHE A 56 5.42 0.89 8.20
CA PHE A 56 4.37 1.90 8.04
C PHE A 56 4.94 3.30 7.81
N MET A 57 5.93 3.71 8.62
CA MET A 57 6.53 5.04 8.51
C MET A 57 7.30 5.21 7.20
N LYS A 58 8.02 4.18 6.74
CA LYS A 58 8.72 4.22 5.45
C LYS A 58 7.75 4.40 4.28
N VAL A 59 6.63 3.67 4.27
CA VAL A 59 5.58 3.87 3.26
C VAL A 59 5.01 5.28 3.34
N ARG A 60 4.68 5.75 4.54
CA ARG A 60 4.10 7.07 4.75
C ARG A 60 5.04 8.21 4.33
N HIS A 61 6.35 8.01 4.42
CA HIS A 61 7.36 8.95 3.96
C HIS A 61 7.77 8.75 2.49
N GLY A 62 7.11 7.84 1.75
CA GLY A 62 7.42 7.55 0.34
C GLY A 62 8.76 6.85 0.13
N LEU A 63 9.34 6.26 1.19
CA LEU A 63 10.61 5.54 1.17
C LEU A 63 10.45 4.07 0.75
N LEU A 64 9.25 3.52 0.91
CA LEU A 64 8.91 2.17 0.47
C LEU A 64 7.54 2.17 -0.23
N PRO A 65 7.34 1.30 -1.23
CA PRO A 65 6.03 1.13 -1.85
C PRO A 65 5.05 0.44 -0.92
N PHE A 66 3.76 0.52 -1.24
CA PHE A 66 2.73 -0.30 -0.62
C PHE A 66 2.94 -1.78 -0.96
N ASP A 67 3.37 -2.55 0.04
CA ASP A 67 3.43 -3.99 -0.05
C ASP A 67 2.01 -4.58 -0.14
N ILE A 68 1.84 -5.59 -0.99
CA ILE A 68 0.60 -6.35 -1.16
C ILE A 68 0.09 -6.88 0.18
N GLU A 69 1.00 -7.34 1.05
CA GLU A 69 0.62 -7.87 2.35
C GLU A 69 0.03 -6.77 3.26
N LEU A 70 0.61 -5.56 3.24
CA LEU A 70 0.06 -4.40 3.95
C LEU A 70 -1.32 -4.03 3.42
N VAL A 71 -1.51 -4.04 2.10
CA VAL A 71 -2.79 -3.75 1.46
C VAL A 71 -3.85 -4.78 1.84
N ARG A 72 -3.52 -6.07 1.86
CA ARG A 72 -4.43 -7.13 2.31
C ARG A 72 -4.84 -6.96 3.77
N ARG A 73 -3.90 -6.62 4.65
CA ARG A 73 -4.19 -6.36 6.08
C ARG A 73 -5.11 -5.17 6.27
N ILE A 74 -4.89 -4.09 5.51
CA ILE A 74 -5.77 -2.93 5.51
C ILE A 74 -7.18 -3.35 5.05
N HIS A 75 -7.30 -4.01 3.90
CA HIS A 75 -8.60 -4.41 3.36
C HIS A 75 -9.35 -5.39 4.27
N ALA A 76 -8.65 -6.30 4.95
CA ALA A 76 -9.25 -7.20 5.94
C ALA A 76 -9.90 -6.47 7.13
N ARG A 77 -9.39 -5.28 7.49
CA ARG A 77 -9.96 -4.43 8.55
C ARG A 77 -10.98 -3.40 8.04
N TYR A 78 -10.81 -2.97 6.79
CA TYR A 78 -11.65 -1.96 6.14
C TYR A 78 -12.18 -2.49 4.80
N PRO A 79 -13.05 -3.52 4.80
CA PRO A 79 -13.53 -4.16 3.57
C PRO A 79 -14.37 -3.24 2.68
N GLN A 80 -14.88 -2.14 3.23
CA GLN A 80 -15.58 -1.09 2.49
C GLN A 80 -14.66 -0.26 1.58
N ILE A 81 -13.34 -0.33 1.79
CA ILE A 81 -12.35 0.32 0.94
C ILE A 81 -11.95 -0.66 -0.15
N ASP A 82 -12.13 -0.23 -1.40
CA ASP A 82 -11.82 -1.04 -2.58
C ASP A 82 -10.33 -1.42 -2.65
N LEU A 83 -10.07 -2.71 -2.85
CA LEU A 83 -8.72 -3.27 -2.87
C LEU A 83 -7.93 -2.78 -4.09
N GLU A 84 -8.59 -2.66 -5.25
CA GLU A 84 -7.96 -2.16 -6.47
C GLU A 84 -7.57 -0.69 -6.31
N TRP A 85 -8.43 0.12 -5.70
CA TRP A 85 -8.14 1.50 -5.36
C TRP A 85 -6.95 1.63 -4.39
N LEU A 86 -6.84 0.76 -3.38
CA LEU A 86 -5.70 0.75 -2.46
C LEU A 86 -4.37 0.48 -3.17
N LEU A 87 -4.37 -0.42 -4.16
CA LEU A 87 -3.20 -0.78 -4.94
C LEU A 87 -2.88 0.30 -5.98
N CYS A 88 -3.87 0.66 -6.79
CA CYS A 88 -3.66 1.35 -8.06
C CYS A 88 -4.09 2.82 -8.03
N GLY A 89 -4.78 3.27 -6.97
CA GLY A 89 -5.31 4.63 -6.87
C GLY A 89 -6.65 4.82 -7.58
N PRO A 90 -7.12 6.08 -7.67
CA PRO A 90 -8.38 6.39 -8.34
C PRO A 90 -8.34 5.89 -9.78
N ALA A 91 -9.45 5.29 -10.21
CA ALA A 91 -9.65 5.06 -11.63
C ALA A 91 -9.71 6.42 -12.33
N ILE A 92 -8.74 6.68 -13.21
CA ILE A 92 -8.88 7.76 -14.20
C ILE A 92 -10.14 7.41 -14.99
N ARG A 93 -11.24 8.11 -14.70
CA ARG A 93 -12.40 8.15 -15.57
C ARG A 93 -11.93 8.92 -16.81
N LEU A 94 -11.78 8.20 -17.92
CA LEU A 94 -11.76 8.79 -19.26
C LEU A 94 -13.10 9.48 -19.52
#